data_AF-A0A1G7KK27-F1
#
_entry.id   AF-A0A1G7KK27-F1
#
_cell.length_a   1.000
_cell.length_b   1.000
_cell.length_c   1.000
_cell.angle_alpha   90.00
_cell.angle_beta   90.00
_cell.angle_gamma   90.00
#
_symmetry.space_group_name_H-M   'P 1'
#
loop_
_entity.id
_entity.type
_entity.pdbx_description
1 polymer ?
#
loop_
_entity_poly.entity_id
_entity_poly.type
_entity_poly.pdbx_seq_one_letter_code
_entity_poly.pdbx_strand_id
1 'polypeptide(L)'
;MTTRKIFAALMLGSALTLGGCGVTYNTQTVKQQAAGAEVQVVPLTAQNLKAANAAPYTPRSLPAVFYQAAGGGGLRGLGALPSAPTLPELSPQPLELRVPPAFEAQPYEIGIGDVVLLAYKSTASTVEQLSGLLAAQNQRQGYTVRDDGAIAIPDIGEISIAGMTLEEAEAAVFDALVRQGIDPAFSLEVAEFNSKRVAVGGAVAQARLVPVTLNRLELGEALTAAGGITLRDQDYASIRLYRDGTLYQIPVETFFARPELQNVPLRAGDSIYVDTNYDLDRALQFYEQQLEVTQLRSSSRLQALNELTAEIELRRAALAEQRANFEARSDLDAEGRDHVYLAGEVSQQSRFPLPYGRQASLADVIYTNGGISAATGDPTEIYVLRGAGEGEAVTAWHLDAGNAAALTLATRFEMRPNDVVFVEAQPITKWNRALQQALPTLINTAAAGVSN
;
A
#
# COMPACT_ATOMS: atom_id res chain seq x y z
N MET A 1 -35.22 74.85 -95.25
CA MET A 1 -36.44 75.05 -94.40
C MET A 1 -35.97 75.08 -92.95
N THR A 2 -36.11 76.15 -92.15
CA THR A 2 -37.34 76.82 -91.63
C THR A 2 -38.17 75.90 -90.73
N THR A 3 -38.56 76.20 -89.48
CA THR A 3 -38.42 77.35 -88.55
C THR A 3 -38.85 76.86 -87.13
N ARG A 4 -38.87 77.53 -85.95
CA ARG A 4 -38.74 78.89 -85.34
C ARG A 4 -38.55 78.64 -83.80
N LYS A 5 -38.03 79.47 -82.89
CA LYS A 5 -37.25 80.74 -82.90
C LYS A 5 -36.71 81.04 -81.47
N ILE A 6 -35.49 81.57 -81.36
CA ILE A 6 -35.04 82.74 -80.53
C ILE A 6 -35.61 82.92 -79.10
N PHE A 7 -34.72 82.89 -78.09
CA PHE A 7 -34.24 84.14 -77.46
C PHE A 7 -32.75 84.03 -77.07
N ALA A 8 -32.03 85.17 -77.05
CA ALA A 8 -30.58 85.24 -76.89
C ALA A 8 -30.14 86.60 -76.29
N ALA A 9 -28.86 86.67 -75.88
CA ALA A 9 -28.24 87.74 -75.07
C ALA A 9 -28.73 87.76 -73.61
N LEU A 10 -27.88 87.95 -72.59
CA LEU A 10 -26.60 88.67 -72.58
C LEU A 10 -25.35 87.80 -72.33
N MET A 11 -24.19 88.33 -72.73
CA MET A 11 -22.83 87.83 -72.42
C MET A 11 -22.15 88.80 -71.45
N LEU A 12 -21.62 88.32 -70.31
CA LEU A 12 -20.19 88.44 -69.95
C LEU A 12 -19.82 87.81 -68.60
N GLY A 13 -18.67 87.13 -68.58
CA GLY A 13 -17.67 87.08 -67.50
C GLY A 13 -18.11 86.99 -66.03
N SER A 14 -18.31 85.77 -65.51
CA SER A 14 -18.00 85.42 -64.12
C SER A 14 -17.74 83.92 -63.98
N ALA A 15 -16.52 83.51 -64.33
CA ALA A 15 -16.04 82.14 -64.15
C ALA A 15 -15.66 81.91 -62.68
N LEU A 16 -16.66 81.83 -61.80
CA LEU A 16 -16.49 81.46 -60.39
C LEU A 16 -16.17 79.97 -60.29
N THR A 17 -14.90 79.62 -60.49
CA THR A 17 -14.36 78.28 -60.24
C THR A 17 -14.32 78.04 -58.73
N LEU A 18 -15.47 77.65 -58.17
CA LEU A 18 -15.58 77.16 -56.79
C LEU A 18 -14.84 75.82 -56.68
N GLY A 19 -13.53 75.91 -56.43
CA GLY A 19 -12.66 74.79 -56.08
C GLY A 19 -12.94 74.22 -54.69
N GLY A 20 -14.21 73.92 -54.41
CA GLY A 20 -14.62 73.24 -53.19
C GLY A 20 -14.12 71.80 -53.22
N CYS A 21 -13.19 71.46 -52.34
CA CYS A 21 -12.75 70.09 -52.11
C CYS A 21 -13.88 69.31 -51.38
N GLY A 22 -14.92 68.94 -52.13
CA GLY A 22 -16.04 68.17 -51.62
C GLY A 22 -15.60 66.79 -51.19
N VAL A 23 -15.85 66.45 -49.92
CA VAL A 23 -15.58 65.11 -49.37
C VAL A 23 -16.57 64.12 -50.00
N THR A 24 -16.12 63.37 -51.00
CA THR A 24 -16.94 62.35 -51.66
C THR A 24 -17.07 61.12 -50.76
N TYR A 25 -18.23 60.95 -50.11
CA TYR A 25 -18.53 59.74 -49.34
C TYR A 25 -18.55 58.52 -50.27
N ASN A 26 -17.55 57.66 -50.15
CA ASN A 26 -17.48 56.39 -50.87
C ASN A 26 -18.00 55.28 -49.95
N THR A 27 -19.22 54.79 -50.21
CA THR A 27 -19.77 53.63 -49.51
C THR A 27 -18.94 52.40 -49.83
N GLN A 28 -18.43 51.74 -48.80
CA GLN A 28 -17.99 50.35 -48.93
C GLN A 28 -19.22 49.50 -49.25
N THR A 29 -19.19 48.82 -50.40
CA THR A 29 -20.19 47.83 -50.83
C THR A 29 -19.47 46.68 -51.51
N VAL A 30 -20.06 45.49 -51.50
CA VAL A 30 -19.57 44.40 -52.36
C VAL A 30 -19.92 44.71 -53.82
N LYS A 31 -18.95 44.60 -54.72
CA LYS A 31 -19.11 44.86 -56.16
C LYS A 31 -18.35 43.79 -56.94
N GLN A 32 -18.84 43.44 -58.14
CA GLN A 32 -18.35 42.31 -58.95
C GLN A 32 -16.89 42.40 -59.43
N GLN A 33 -16.23 43.55 -59.25
CA GLN A 33 -14.81 43.75 -59.55
C GLN A 33 -14.15 44.57 -58.44
N ALA A 34 -12.99 44.12 -57.96
CA ALA A 34 -12.18 44.85 -56.98
C ALA A 34 -10.68 44.59 -57.23
N ALA A 35 -9.89 45.66 -57.33
CA ALA A 35 -8.41 45.63 -57.41
C ALA A 35 -7.78 44.70 -58.48
N GLY A 36 -8.53 44.31 -59.51
CA GLY A 36 -8.08 43.39 -60.57
C GLY A 36 -8.54 41.93 -60.40
N ALA A 37 -9.13 41.58 -59.26
CA ALA A 37 -9.81 40.29 -59.05
C ALA A 37 -11.31 40.39 -59.39
N GLU A 38 -11.84 39.29 -59.94
CA GLU A 38 -13.28 39.10 -60.13
C GLU A 38 -13.93 38.68 -58.80
N VAL A 39 -15.08 39.28 -58.46
CA VAL A 39 -15.79 39.02 -57.20
C VAL A 39 -17.11 38.30 -57.51
N GLN A 40 -17.11 36.98 -57.34
CA GLN A 40 -18.29 36.17 -57.59
C GLN A 40 -19.21 36.17 -56.36
N VAL A 41 -20.31 36.93 -56.44
CA VAL A 41 -21.37 36.89 -55.41
C VAL A 41 -22.20 35.62 -55.58
N VAL A 42 -22.30 34.83 -54.51
CA VAL A 42 -23.03 33.55 -54.49
C VAL A 42 -23.98 33.52 -53.28
N PRO A 43 -25.30 33.33 -53.48
CA PRO A 43 -26.25 33.30 -52.36
C PRO A 43 -26.02 32.06 -51.48
N LEU A 44 -25.90 32.28 -50.18
CA LEU A 44 -25.77 31.23 -49.17
C LEU A 44 -27.13 30.59 -48.94
N THR A 45 -27.33 29.42 -49.56
CA THR A 45 -28.51 28.58 -49.42
C THR A 45 -28.14 27.23 -48.84
N ALA A 46 -29.13 26.44 -48.39
CA ALA A 46 -28.88 25.05 -47.96
C ALA A 46 -28.28 24.15 -49.06
N GLN A 47 -28.41 24.52 -50.34
CA GLN A 47 -27.77 23.83 -51.47
C GLN A 47 -26.29 24.23 -51.58
N ASN A 48 -26.02 25.53 -51.52
CA ASN A 48 -24.68 26.10 -51.75
C ASN A 48 -23.75 25.99 -50.53
N LEU A 49 -24.30 25.89 -49.31
CA LEU A 49 -23.58 25.74 -48.05
C LEU A 49 -22.54 24.59 -48.09
N LYS A 50 -22.85 23.46 -48.74
CA LYS A 50 -21.91 22.35 -48.87
C LYS A 50 -20.70 22.71 -49.73
N ALA A 51 -20.87 23.53 -50.76
CA ALA A 51 -19.78 24.04 -51.59
C ALA A 51 -18.96 25.09 -50.82
N ALA A 52 -19.60 25.95 -50.04
CA ALA A 52 -18.90 26.90 -49.17
C ALA A 52 -17.99 26.20 -48.15
N ASN A 53 -18.47 25.15 -47.48
CA ASN A 53 -17.65 24.40 -46.51
C ASN A 53 -16.63 23.44 -47.18
N ALA A 54 -16.66 23.24 -48.50
CA ALA A 54 -15.80 22.28 -49.20
C ALA A 54 -14.30 22.66 -49.22
N ALA A 55 -13.96 23.92 -48.97
CA ALA A 55 -12.57 24.35 -48.82
C ALA A 55 -11.90 23.61 -47.64
N PRO A 56 -10.76 22.93 -47.82
CA PRO A 56 -10.14 22.15 -46.74
C PRO A 56 -9.54 23.05 -45.65
N TYR A 57 -9.85 22.77 -44.39
CA TYR A 57 -9.20 23.39 -43.24
C TYR A 57 -9.23 22.47 -42.02
N THR A 58 -8.05 22.15 -41.50
CA THR A 58 -7.86 21.49 -40.20
C THR A 58 -7.52 22.54 -39.16
N PRO A 59 -8.37 22.77 -38.14
CA PRO A 59 -8.07 23.66 -37.03
C PRO A 59 -6.76 23.26 -36.32
N ARG A 60 -5.96 24.25 -35.92
CA ARG A 60 -4.73 24.01 -35.15
C ARG A 60 -5.05 23.20 -33.89
N SER A 61 -4.22 22.22 -33.55
CA SER A 61 -4.30 21.49 -32.28
C SER A 61 -3.66 22.28 -31.14
N LEU A 62 -4.11 22.04 -29.90
CA LEU A 62 -3.33 22.47 -28.73
C LEU A 62 -2.03 21.64 -28.64
N PRO A 63 -0.93 22.19 -28.07
CA PRO A 63 0.27 21.41 -27.82
C PRO A 63 0.02 20.20 -26.90
N ALA A 64 0.81 19.14 -27.06
CA ALA A 64 0.60 17.86 -26.40
C ALA A 64 0.49 17.94 -24.85
N VAL A 65 1.12 18.93 -24.22
CA VAL A 65 1.06 19.21 -22.77
C VAL A 65 -0.36 19.44 -22.24
N PHE A 66 -1.29 19.92 -23.07
CA PHE A 66 -2.70 20.13 -22.68
C PHE A 66 -3.48 18.81 -22.55
N TYR A 67 -2.96 17.71 -23.10
CA TYR A 67 -3.54 16.36 -23.01
C TYR A 67 -2.78 15.45 -22.03
N GLN A 68 -1.78 15.98 -21.30
CA GLN A 68 -0.95 15.21 -20.37
C GLN A 68 -1.29 15.49 -18.90
N ALA A 69 -1.42 14.42 -18.13
CA ALA A 69 -1.59 14.43 -16.67
C ALA A 69 -0.48 13.60 -16.01
N ALA A 70 0.13 14.13 -14.95
CA ALA A 70 1.31 13.54 -14.30
C ALA A 70 1.08 12.11 -13.75
N GLY A 71 -0.17 11.76 -13.39
CA GLY A 71 -0.56 10.42 -12.94
C GLY A 71 -1.54 9.68 -13.87
N GLY A 72 -1.78 10.18 -15.08
CA GLY A 72 -2.76 9.60 -16.03
C GLY A 72 -2.17 8.76 -17.17
N GLY A 73 -0.84 8.79 -17.36
CA GLY A 73 -0.15 7.96 -18.34
C GLY A 73 0.00 6.52 -17.87
N GLY A 74 -0.24 5.55 -18.75
CA GLY A 74 -0.28 4.12 -18.41
C GLY A 74 1.01 3.56 -17.79
N LEU A 75 0.85 2.48 -17.02
CA LEU A 75 1.84 1.81 -16.15
C LEU A 75 3.11 1.32 -16.89
N ARG A 76 4.03 2.24 -17.22
CA ARG A 76 5.41 1.98 -17.65
C ARG A 76 6.36 3.00 -17.03
N GLY A 77 7.01 2.60 -15.94
CA GLY A 77 8.02 3.39 -15.23
C GLY A 77 7.90 3.24 -13.72
N LEU A 78 6.69 3.44 -13.20
CA LEU A 78 6.41 3.27 -11.77
C LEU A 78 6.45 1.78 -11.42
N GLY A 79 7.50 1.37 -10.70
CA GLY A 79 7.65 0.00 -10.21
C GLY A 79 6.47 -0.41 -9.32
N ALA A 80 6.17 -1.70 -9.29
CA ALA A 80 5.11 -2.21 -8.42
C ALA A 80 5.38 -1.78 -6.97
N LEU A 81 4.34 -1.25 -6.30
CA LEU A 81 4.45 -0.85 -4.89
C LEU A 81 5.01 -2.02 -4.10
N PRO A 82 6.02 -1.81 -3.23
CA PRO A 82 6.62 -2.90 -2.46
C PRO A 82 5.53 -3.65 -1.68
N SER A 83 5.71 -4.94 -1.50
CA SER A 83 4.77 -5.76 -0.73
C SER A 83 4.63 -5.22 0.71
N ALA A 84 3.47 -5.45 1.32
CA ALA A 84 3.33 -5.23 2.74
C ALA A 84 4.27 -6.19 3.50
N PRO A 85 4.90 -5.79 4.61
CA PRO A 85 5.64 -6.72 5.44
C PRO A 85 4.68 -7.76 6.01
N THR A 86 4.94 -9.03 5.73
CA THR A 86 4.21 -10.15 6.33
C THR A 86 4.62 -10.29 7.80
N LEU A 87 3.64 -10.25 8.70
CA LEU A 87 3.83 -10.68 10.08
C LEU A 87 3.99 -12.21 10.10
N PRO A 88 5.01 -12.77 10.78
CA PRO A 88 5.16 -14.21 10.91
C PRO A 88 4.11 -14.77 11.87
N GLU A 89 3.45 -15.85 11.45
CA GLU A 89 2.49 -16.58 12.28
C GLU A 89 3.26 -17.54 13.21
N LEU A 90 3.15 -17.30 14.52
CA LEU A 90 3.94 -17.99 15.54
C LEU A 90 3.12 -19.07 16.23
N SER A 91 3.37 -20.32 15.86
CA SER A 91 2.99 -21.49 16.66
C SER A 91 4.24 -22.11 17.27
N PRO A 92 4.33 -22.23 18.62
CA PRO A 92 5.39 -22.99 19.26
C PRO A 92 5.43 -24.43 18.71
N GLN A 93 6.62 -24.96 18.44
CA GLN A 93 6.73 -26.37 18.06
C GLN A 93 6.42 -27.24 19.29
N PRO A 94 5.52 -28.24 19.17
CA PRO A 94 5.11 -29.05 20.32
C PRO A 94 6.29 -29.87 20.85
N LEU A 95 6.40 -29.94 22.18
CA LEU A 95 7.45 -30.70 22.86
C LEU A 95 7.27 -32.21 22.59
N GLU A 96 8.28 -32.83 21.98
CA GLU A 96 8.24 -34.26 21.66
C GLU A 96 8.24 -35.13 22.94
N LEU A 97 7.26 -36.02 23.04
CA LEU A 97 7.14 -37.01 24.12
C LEU A 97 7.95 -38.27 23.78
N ARG A 98 9.04 -38.51 24.52
CA ARG A 98 9.92 -39.68 24.40
C ARG A 98 10.05 -40.36 25.77
N VAL A 99 9.16 -41.31 26.05
CA VAL A 99 9.07 -42.08 27.31
C VAL A 99 10.10 -43.22 27.30
N PRO A 100 10.74 -43.58 28.44
CA PRO A 100 11.57 -44.80 28.51
C PRO A 100 10.75 -46.08 28.26
N PRO A 101 11.38 -47.13 27.71
CA PRO A 101 10.73 -48.43 27.59
C PRO A 101 10.40 -49.00 28.98
N ALA A 102 9.25 -49.66 29.08
CA ALA A 102 8.87 -50.40 30.28
C ALA A 102 9.85 -51.54 30.54
N PHE A 103 10.12 -51.83 31.82
CA PHE A 103 10.95 -52.95 32.24
C PHE A 103 10.35 -53.63 33.47
N GLU A 104 10.62 -54.92 33.62
CA GLU A 104 10.27 -55.67 34.82
C GLU A 104 11.24 -55.30 35.95
N ALA A 105 10.70 -54.74 37.04
CA ALA A 105 11.49 -54.45 38.23
C ALA A 105 11.91 -55.77 38.87
N GLN A 106 13.22 -56.04 38.86
CA GLN A 106 13.81 -57.17 39.58
C GLN A 106 13.70 -56.94 41.10
N PRO A 107 13.74 -58.01 41.91
CA PRO A 107 13.87 -57.88 43.37
C PRO A 107 15.06 -57.01 43.78
N TYR A 108 14.99 -56.41 44.96
CA TYR A 108 16.10 -55.62 45.48
C TYR A 108 17.26 -56.53 45.92
N GLU A 109 18.28 -56.65 45.08
CA GLU A 109 19.57 -57.19 45.54
C GLU A 109 20.24 -56.15 46.45
N ILE A 110 20.75 -56.61 47.60
CA ILE A 110 21.55 -55.83 48.54
C ILE A 110 22.86 -55.41 47.87
N GLY A 111 23.35 -54.20 48.14
CA GLY A 111 24.56 -53.65 47.56
C GLY A 111 25.52 -53.05 48.60
N ILE A 112 26.71 -52.69 48.13
CA ILE A 112 27.78 -52.09 48.94
C ILE A 112 27.27 -50.78 49.58
N GLY A 113 27.47 -50.64 50.89
CA GLY A 113 27.06 -49.49 51.70
C GLY A 113 25.64 -49.56 52.28
N ASP A 114 24.81 -50.53 51.88
CA ASP A 114 23.51 -50.77 52.53
C ASP A 114 23.69 -51.21 53.98
N VAL A 115 22.71 -50.92 54.84
CA VAL A 115 22.72 -51.37 56.23
C VAL A 115 21.61 -52.40 56.43
N VAL A 116 21.98 -53.62 56.77
CA VAL A 116 21.03 -54.68 57.17
C VAL A 116 20.90 -54.74 58.69
N LEU A 117 19.70 -55.00 59.18
CA LEU A 117 19.38 -55.15 60.59
C LEU A 117 19.13 -56.62 60.89
N LEU A 118 19.97 -57.20 61.74
CA LEU A 118 19.81 -58.56 62.24
C LEU A 118 19.12 -58.52 63.60
N ALA A 119 18.00 -59.20 63.73
CA ALA A 119 17.24 -59.28 64.98
C ALA A 119 17.17 -60.73 65.49
N TYR A 120 17.71 -61.00 66.67
CA TYR A 120 17.64 -62.33 67.29
C TYR A 120 16.36 -62.51 68.13
N LYS A 121 15.80 -63.72 68.13
CA LYS A 121 14.57 -64.07 68.86
C LYS A 121 14.87 -64.50 70.29
N SER A 122 14.52 -63.65 71.26
CA SER A 122 14.67 -63.97 72.69
C SER A 122 13.91 -65.24 73.13
N THR A 123 14.65 -66.28 73.53
CA THR A 123 14.12 -67.42 74.29
C THR A 123 14.11 -67.10 75.78
N ALA A 124 13.25 -66.17 76.20
CA ALA A 124 13.16 -65.72 77.58
C ALA A 124 12.63 -66.83 78.52
N SER A 125 13.53 -67.48 79.26
CA SER A 125 13.16 -68.28 80.44
C SER A 125 12.60 -67.38 81.55
N THR A 126 11.61 -67.88 82.30
CA THR A 126 10.76 -67.06 83.17
C THR A 126 11.49 -66.50 84.40
N VAL A 127 11.55 -65.15 84.51
CA VAL A 127 11.29 -64.35 85.75
C VAL A 127 11.42 -62.84 85.50
N GLU A 128 12.27 -62.40 84.57
CA GLU A 128 12.76 -60.99 84.49
C GLU A 128 11.88 -60.01 83.67
N GLN A 129 10.56 -60.12 83.80
CA GLN A 129 9.59 -59.43 82.93
C GLN A 129 9.55 -57.88 83.05
N LEU A 130 10.25 -57.28 84.01
CA LEU A 130 10.36 -55.81 84.17
C LEU A 130 11.61 -55.20 83.52
N SER A 131 12.64 -55.99 83.18
CA SER A 131 13.80 -55.52 82.39
C SER A 131 13.62 -55.71 80.88
N GLY A 132 12.65 -56.54 80.48
CA GLY A 132 12.48 -57.00 79.09
C GLY A 132 12.30 -55.90 78.03
N LEU A 133 11.67 -54.76 78.39
CA LEU A 133 11.46 -53.65 77.46
C LEU A 133 12.76 -52.91 77.06
N LEU A 134 13.79 -52.95 77.91
CA LEU A 134 15.12 -52.43 77.59
C LEU A 134 15.99 -53.51 76.94
N ALA A 135 15.86 -54.78 77.35
CA ALA A 135 16.54 -55.90 76.71
C ALA A 135 16.13 -56.09 75.24
N ALA A 136 14.87 -55.84 74.89
CA ALA A 136 14.35 -55.96 73.52
C ALA A 136 14.97 -54.95 72.53
N GLN A 137 15.55 -53.84 73.00
CA GLN A 137 16.32 -52.93 72.13
C GLN A 137 17.73 -53.44 71.84
N ASN A 138 18.33 -54.22 72.75
CA ASN A 138 19.72 -54.70 72.65
C ASN A 138 19.90 -55.96 71.77
N GLN A 139 18.88 -56.40 71.04
CA GLN A 139 18.94 -57.60 70.18
C GLN A 139 18.78 -57.30 68.67
N ARG A 140 18.80 -56.03 68.28
CA ARG A 140 18.71 -55.55 66.89
C ARG A 140 20.01 -54.84 66.50
N GLN A 141 20.92 -55.54 65.84
CA GLN A 141 22.23 -55.01 65.47
C GLN A 141 22.29 -54.70 63.97
N GLY A 142 22.68 -53.46 63.65
CA GLY A 142 22.89 -53.01 62.27
C GLY A 142 24.29 -53.37 61.76
N TYR A 143 24.38 -53.88 60.54
CA TYR A 143 25.61 -54.21 59.85
C TYR A 143 25.64 -53.56 58.46
N THR A 144 26.66 -52.73 58.21
CA THR A 144 26.89 -52.13 56.90
C THR A 144 27.60 -53.13 55.98
N VAL A 145 27.09 -53.29 54.76
CA VAL A 145 27.75 -54.07 53.70
C VAL A 145 29.01 -53.32 53.26
N ARG A 146 30.17 -53.95 53.38
CA ARG A 146 31.47 -53.36 53.03
C ARG A 146 31.73 -53.37 51.52
N ASP A 147 32.87 -52.80 51.13
CA ASP A 147 33.42 -52.75 49.77
C ASP A 147 33.76 -54.13 49.18
N ASP A 148 34.08 -55.12 50.01
CA ASP A 148 34.18 -56.53 49.62
C ASP A 148 32.82 -57.25 49.45
N GLY A 149 31.71 -56.56 49.72
CA GLY A 149 30.36 -57.09 49.61
C GLY A 149 29.90 -57.96 50.79
N ALA A 150 30.65 -58.00 51.90
CA ALA A 150 30.30 -58.76 53.09
C ALA A 150 29.86 -57.89 54.27
N ILE A 151 29.15 -58.53 55.20
CA ILE A 151 28.97 -58.07 56.58
C ILE A 151 29.87 -58.87 57.52
N ALA A 152 30.43 -58.24 58.55
CA ALA A 152 31.08 -58.93 59.66
C ALA A 152 30.11 -59.00 60.85
N ILE A 153 29.71 -60.21 61.21
CA ILE A 153 28.92 -60.47 62.42
C ILE A 153 29.89 -61.00 63.50
N PRO A 154 29.96 -60.38 64.69
CA PRO A 154 30.74 -60.88 65.82
C PRO A 154 30.48 -62.35 66.11
N ASP A 155 31.53 -63.06 66.51
CA ASP A 155 31.57 -64.49 66.85
C ASP A 155 31.16 -65.48 65.72
N ILE A 156 30.62 -65.00 64.60
CA ILE A 156 30.18 -65.80 63.45
C ILE A 156 31.15 -65.66 62.27
N GLY A 157 31.65 -64.45 62.00
CA GLY A 157 32.61 -64.16 60.93
C GLY A 157 32.02 -63.29 59.81
N GLU A 158 32.55 -63.48 58.61
CA GLU A 158 32.23 -62.65 57.44
C GLU A 158 31.29 -63.38 56.49
N ILE A 159 30.25 -62.68 56.02
CA ILE A 159 29.20 -63.24 55.18
C ILE A 159 28.96 -62.30 53.99
N SER A 160 29.32 -62.76 52.78
CA SER A 160 29.03 -62.05 51.54
C SER A 160 27.52 -62.01 51.29
N ILE A 161 26.94 -60.80 51.19
CA ILE A 161 25.51 -60.59 50.89
C ILE A 161 25.26 -59.56 49.78
N ALA A 162 26.29 -58.88 49.27
CA ALA A 162 26.13 -58.02 48.10
C ALA A 162 25.80 -58.86 46.85
N GLY A 163 24.83 -58.39 46.06
CA GLY A 163 24.28 -59.10 44.90
C GLY A 163 23.22 -60.16 45.26
N MET A 164 22.95 -60.41 46.54
CA MET A 164 21.87 -61.30 46.99
C MET A 164 20.59 -60.52 47.24
N THR A 165 19.45 -61.14 46.94
CA THR A 165 18.15 -60.69 47.48
C THR A 165 18.10 -60.87 49.01
N LEU A 166 17.12 -60.25 49.67
CA LEU A 166 16.96 -60.39 51.13
C LEU A 166 16.76 -61.85 51.58
N GLU A 167 16.04 -62.65 50.80
CA GLU A 167 15.78 -64.08 51.05
C GLU A 167 17.05 -64.93 50.91
N GLU A 168 17.87 -64.67 49.88
CA GLU A 168 19.17 -65.32 49.70
C GLU A 168 20.19 -64.91 50.78
N ALA A 169 20.18 -63.64 51.19
CA ALA A 169 21.01 -63.14 52.29
C ALA A 169 20.59 -63.72 53.65
N GLU A 170 19.29 -63.89 53.90
CA GLU A 170 18.77 -64.58 55.08
C GLU A 170 19.21 -66.05 55.09
N ALA A 171 19.12 -66.75 53.96
CA ALA A 171 19.64 -68.13 53.84
C ALA A 171 21.17 -68.21 54.06
N ALA A 172 21.95 -67.26 53.53
CA ALA A 172 23.40 -67.21 53.74
C ALA A 172 23.78 -66.98 55.21
N VAL A 173 23.04 -66.12 55.92
CA VAL A 173 23.20 -65.87 57.36
C VAL A 173 22.77 -67.10 58.19
N PHE A 174 21.67 -67.76 57.82
CA PHE A 174 21.20 -68.99 58.43
C PHE A 174 22.27 -70.10 58.37
N ASP A 175 22.82 -70.36 57.18
CA ASP A 175 23.88 -71.36 56.99
C ASP A 175 25.16 -71.01 57.76
N ALA A 176 25.49 -69.73 57.94
CA ALA A 176 26.63 -69.31 58.77
C ALA A 176 26.39 -69.57 60.26
N LEU A 177 25.21 -69.22 60.78
CA LEU A 177 24.81 -69.47 62.18
C LEU A 177 24.81 -70.96 62.52
N VAL A 178 24.22 -71.79 61.65
CA VAL A 178 24.16 -73.25 61.84
C VAL A 178 25.56 -73.87 61.83
N ARG A 179 26.48 -73.39 60.98
CA ARG A 179 27.88 -73.87 60.96
C ARG A 179 28.65 -73.54 62.24
N GLN A 180 28.27 -72.48 62.96
CA GLN A 180 28.84 -72.11 64.26
C GLN A 180 28.09 -72.74 65.46
N GLY A 181 27.04 -73.54 65.21
CA GLY A 181 26.25 -74.20 66.25
C GLY A 181 25.28 -73.28 67.02
N ILE A 182 24.92 -72.14 66.43
CA ILE A 182 23.99 -71.16 67.02
C ILE A 182 22.56 -71.50 66.55
N ASP A 183 21.58 -71.42 67.45
CA ASP A 183 20.15 -71.58 67.13
C ASP A 183 19.70 -70.45 66.17
N PRO A 184 19.33 -70.74 64.91
CA PRO A 184 19.15 -69.73 63.86
C PRO A 184 17.77 -69.06 63.92
N ALA A 185 17.32 -68.72 65.13
CA ALA A 185 16.06 -68.01 65.37
C ALA A 185 16.27 -66.48 65.25
N PHE A 186 16.36 -65.97 64.02
CA PHE A 186 16.53 -64.54 63.72
C PHE A 186 15.53 -64.04 62.66
N SER A 187 15.62 -62.76 62.32
CA SER A 187 15.08 -62.16 61.10
C SER A 187 16.04 -61.10 60.54
N LEU A 188 16.09 -60.96 59.22
CA LEU A 188 16.92 -59.99 58.52
C LEU A 188 16.05 -58.93 57.82
N GLU A 189 16.35 -57.64 58.01
CA GLU A 189 15.67 -56.51 57.37
C GLU A 189 16.71 -55.56 56.73
N VAL A 190 16.35 -54.79 55.69
CA VAL A 190 17.21 -53.68 55.21
C VAL A 190 16.79 -52.38 55.90
N ALA A 191 17.68 -51.80 56.70
CA ALA A 191 17.44 -50.57 57.46
C ALA A 191 17.79 -49.30 56.68
N GLU A 192 18.88 -49.33 55.89
CA GLU A 192 19.27 -48.20 55.02
C GLU A 192 19.57 -48.66 53.60
N PHE A 193 18.92 -48.01 52.63
CA PHE A 193 19.11 -48.18 51.20
C PHE A 193 20.09 -47.13 50.67
N ASN A 194 21.37 -47.47 50.66
CA ASN A 194 22.47 -46.57 50.35
C ASN A 194 23.14 -46.87 48.99
N SER A 195 23.15 -48.12 48.56
CA SER A 195 23.87 -48.61 47.38
C SER A 195 23.27 -48.13 46.04
N LYS A 196 21.94 -48.07 45.95
CA LYS A 196 21.17 -47.83 44.73
C LYS A 196 20.40 -46.50 44.85
N ARG A 197 20.71 -45.51 44.00
CA ARG A 197 20.18 -44.13 44.09
C ARG A 197 19.87 -43.52 42.71
N VAL A 198 18.94 -42.56 42.70
CA VAL A 198 18.53 -41.72 41.56
C VAL A 198 18.86 -40.26 41.88
N ALA A 199 19.29 -39.47 40.88
CA ALA A 199 19.48 -38.03 41.02
C ALA A 199 18.26 -37.25 40.50
N VAL A 200 17.79 -36.25 41.25
CA VAL A 200 16.69 -35.36 40.86
C VAL A 200 17.12 -33.91 41.02
N GLY A 201 16.98 -33.11 39.97
CA GLY A 201 17.38 -31.70 39.96
C GLY A 201 16.73 -30.86 38.84
N GLY A 202 17.30 -29.69 38.58
CA GLY A 202 16.69 -28.65 37.75
C GLY A 202 15.64 -27.86 38.53
N ALA A 203 14.55 -27.46 37.87
CA ALA A 203 13.47 -26.66 38.44
C ALA A 203 12.48 -27.48 39.32
N VAL A 204 13.05 -28.08 40.36
CA VAL A 204 12.33 -28.73 41.48
C VAL A 204 12.51 -27.93 42.76
N ALA A 205 11.78 -28.24 43.82
CA ALA A 205 11.87 -27.50 45.09
C ALA A 205 13.18 -27.78 45.85
N GLN A 206 13.67 -29.02 45.84
CA GLN A 206 14.91 -29.44 46.49
C GLN A 206 15.62 -30.51 45.65
N ALA A 207 16.68 -30.11 44.94
CA ALA A 207 17.53 -31.05 44.21
C ALA A 207 18.22 -32.01 45.20
N ARG A 208 18.11 -33.32 44.97
CA ARG A 208 18.56 -34.36 45.90
C ARG A 208 18.88 -35.69 45.21
N LEU A 209 19.53 -36.57 45.97
CA LEU A 209 19.49 -38.01 45.70
C LEU A 209 18.24 -38.62 46.35
N VAL A 210 17.64 -39.60 45.67
CA VAL A 210 16.52 -40.42 46.15
C VAL A 210 16.98 -41.89 46.14
N PRO A 211 16.88 -42.63 47.26
CA PRO A 211 17.27 -44.04 47.29
C PRO A 211 16.25 -44.93 46.57
N VAL A 212 16.73 -45.98 45.91
CA VAL A 212 15.90 -47.09 45.41
C VAL A 212 15.78 -48.10 46.55
N THR A 213 14.56 -48.59 46.82
CA THR A 213 14.28 -49.46 47.99
C THR A 213 13.72 -50.82 47.56
N LEU A 214 13.23 -51.62 48.51
CA LEU A 214 12.39 -52.80 48.25
C LEU A 214 11.15 -52.46 47.38
N ASN A 215 10.61 -51.24 47.53
CA ASN A 215 9.53 -50.76 46.68
C ASN A 215 10.09 -50.17 45.37
N ARG A 216 9.36 -50.42 44.28
CA ARG A 216 9.60 -49.79 42.97
C ARG A 216 9.51 -48.27 43.10
N LEU A 217 10.65 -47.59 42.96
CA LEU A 217 10.71 -46.13 42.86
C LEU A 217 10.16 -45.69 41.49
N GLU A 218 9.22 -44.75 41.49
CA GLU A 218 8.56 -44.23 40.28
C GLU A 218 8.84 -42.73 40.06
N LEU A 219 8.71 -42.24 38.83
CA LEU A 219 9.07 -40.86 38.45
C LEU A 219 8.29 -39.80 39.25
N GLY A 220 6.99 -40.04 39.50
CA GLY A 220 6.16 -39.20 40.36
C GLY A 220 6.62 -39.17 41.82
N GLU A 221 7.05 -40.32 42.36
CA GLU A 221 7.57 -40.42 43.72
C GLU A 221 8.91 -39.68 43.85
N ALA A 222 9.85 -39.89 42.91
CA ALA A 222 11.16 -39.22 42.94
C ALA A 222 11.05 -37.69 42.83
N LEU A 223 10.16 -37.19 41.97
CA LEU A 223 9.87 -35.75 41.88
C LEU A 223 9.16 -35.21 43.13
N THR A 224 8.27 -36.00 43.75
CA THR A 224 7.61 -35.63 45.02
C THR A 224 8.58 -35.61 46.19
N ALA A 225 9.53 -36.55 46.25
CA ALA A 225 10.61 -36.59 47.24
C ALA A 225 11.58 -35.39 47.12
N ALA A 226 11.69 -34.81 45.93
CA ALA A 226 12.37 -33.53 45.64
C ALA A 226 11.48 -32.29 45.88
N GLY A 227 10.29 -32.46 46.47
CA GLY A 227 9.35 -31.40 46.81
C GLY A 227 8.53 -30.85 45.64
N GLY A 228 8.50 -31.56 44.51
CA GLY A 228 7.72 -31.19 43.32
C GLY A 228 8.41 -30.21 42.38
N ILE A 229 7.76 -29.94 41.25
CA ILE A 229 8.20 -29.01 40.19
C ILE A 229 7.82 -27.57 40.59
N THR A 230 8.74 -26.62 40.43
CA THR A 230 8.59 -25.23 40.89
C THR A 230 8.37 -24.19 39.78
N LEU A 231 8.24 -24.64 38.53
CA LEU A 231 8.03 -23.77 37.37
C LEU A 231 6.63 -23.12 37.38
N ARG A 232 6.60 -21.81 37.10
CA ARG A 232 5.36 -21.01 36.97
C ARG A 232 4.64 -21.24 35.65
N ASP A 233 5.41 -21.52 34.60
CA ASP A 233 4.95 -21.82 33.27
C ASP A 233 5.27 -23.30 33.01
N GLN A 234 4.23 -24.11 32.75
CA GLN A 234 4.35 -25.55 32.57
C GLN A 234 4.22 -25.96 31.10
N ASP A 235 3.74 -25.06 30.24
CA ASP A 235 3.39 -25.30 28.84
C ASP A 235 4.68 -25.53 28.01
N TYR A 236 5.78 -24.88 28.41
CA TYR A 236 7.10 -25.02 27.79
C TYR A 236 8.11 -25.80 28.64
N ALA A 237 7.65 -26.46 29.70
CA ALA A 237 8.49 -27.18 30.65
C ALA A 237 8.62 -28.67 30.27
N SER A 238 9.82 -29.23 30.49
CA SER A 238 10.14 -30.62 30.16
C SER A 238 10.89 -31.32 31.30
N ILE A 239 10.47 -32.54 31.61
CA ILE A 239 11.18 -33.47 32.48
C ILE A 239 12.10 -34.30 31.57
N ARG A 240 13.41 -34.17 31.78
CA ARG A 240 14.44 -34.93 31.06
C ARG A 240 14.95 -36.05 31.95
N LEU A 241 14.83 -37.29 31.49
CA LEU A 241 15.36 -38.48 32.18
C LEU A 241 16.52 -39.04 31.36
N TYR A 242 17.69 -39.13 31.97
CA TYR A 242 18.88 -39.72 31.38
C TYR A 242 19.14 -41.10 32.01
N ARG A 243 19.19 -42.13 31.17
CA ARG A 243 19.38 -43.54 31.54
C ARG A 243 20.20 -44.23 30.46
N ASP A 244 21.27 -44.94 30.85
CA ASP A 244 22.09 -45.77 29.95
C ASP A 244 22.57 -45.04 28.67
N GLY A 245 22.93 -43.75 28.80
CA GLY A 245 23.33 -42.90 27.67
C GLY A 245 22.18 -42.32 26.84
N THR A 246 20.94 -42.75 27.08
CA THR A 246 19.75 -42.32 26.34
C THR A 246 19.01 -41.20 27.07
N LEU A 247 18.65 -40.15 26.33
CA LEU A 247 17.85 -39.02 26.82
C LEU A 247 16.37 -39.19 26.47
N TYR A 248 15.56 -39.42 27.49
CA TYR A 248 14.10 -39.42 27.46
C TYR A 248 13.56 -38.03 27.85
N GLN A 249 12.38 -37.67 27.34
CA GLN A 249 11.81 -36.33 27.47
C GLN A 249 10.29 -36.42 27.64
N ILE A 250 9.75 -35.78 28.68
CA ILE A 250 8.32 -35.77 28.98
C ILE A 250 7.88 -34.31 29.21
N PRO A 251 6.95 -33.74 28.41
CA PRO A 251 6.39 -32.41 28.67
C PRO A 251 5.65 -32.39 30.01
N VAL A 252 5.81 -31.34 30.82
CA VAL A 252 5.24 -31.27 32.18
C VAL A 252 3.71 -31.28 32.16
N GLU A 253 3.08 -30.55 31.24
CA GLU A 253 1.63 -30.63 30.99
C GLU A 253 1.18 -32.09 30.76
N THR A 254 1.87 -32.81 29.88
CA THR A 254 1.53 -34.20 29.55
C THR A 254 1.76 -35.16 30.72
N PHE A 255 2.80 -34.93 31.53
CA PHE A 255 3.10 -35.68 32.75
C PHE A 255 1.99 -35.56 33.79
N PHE A 256 1.43 -34.37 34.00
CA PHE A 256 0.29 -34.17 34.89
C PHE A 256 -1.02 -34.70 34.26
N ALA A 257 -1.20 -34.59 32.95
CA ALA A 257 -2.39 -35.07 32.24
C ALA A 257 -2.48 -36.60 32.12
N ARG A 258 -1.38 -37.35 32.23
CA ARG A 258 -1.34 -38.82 32.09
C ARG A 258 -0.70 -39.51 33.29
N PRO A 259 -1.48 -40.14 34.19
CA PRO A 259 -0.95 -40.88 35.34
C PRO A 259 0.07 -41.97 34.96
N GLU A 260 -0.07 -42.57 33.79
CA GLU A 260 0.89 -43.52 33.19
C GLU A 260 2.35 -43.02 33.21
N LEU A 261 2.56 -41.71 33.07
CA LEU A 261 3.89 -41.08 33.01
C LEU A 261 4.47 -40.79 34.39
N GLN A 262 3.62 -40.76 35.43
CA GLN A 262 4.03 -40.62 36.82
C GLN A 262 4.53 -41.96 37.35
N ASN A 263 3.88 -43.06 36.93
CA ASN A 263 4.21 -44.43 37.29
C ASN A 263 5.38 -45.02 36.47
N VAL A 264 6.19 -44.18 35.81
CA VAL A 264 7.38 -44.62 35.06
C VAL A 264 8.42 -45.15 36.05
N PRO A 265 8.81 -46.45 35.98
CA PRO A 265 9.74 -47.03 36.94
C PRO A 265 11.16 -46.49 36.73
N LEU A 266 11.87 -46.28 37.84
CA LEU A 266 13.23 -45.76 37.89
C LEU A 266 14.25 -46.84 38.28
N ARG A 267 15.52 -46.58 37.97
CA ARG A 267 16.67 -47.47 38.17
C ARG A 267 17.81 -46.73 38.86
N ALA A 268 18.68 -47.47 39.56
CA ALA A 268 19.92 -46.92 40.08
C ALA A 268 20.75 -46.30 38.94
N GLY A 269 21.24 -45.07 39.15
CA GLY A 269 21.98 -44.31 38.14
C GLY A 269 21.12 -43.42 37.23
N ASP A 270 19.78 -43.53 37.27
CA ASP A 270 18.90 -42.58 36.56
C ASP A 270 19.17 -41.14 37.04
N SER A 271 19.17 -40.21 36.09
CA SER A 271 19.32 -38.77 36.36
C SER A 271 18.14 -38.00 35.77
N ILE A 272 17.38 -37.33 36.63
CA ILE A 272 16.16 -36.58 36.29
C ILE A 272 16.45 -35.08 36.44
N TYR A 273 16.18 -34.32 35.37
CA TYR A 273 16.39 -32.88 35.33
C TYR A 273 15.15 -32.18 34.75
N VAL A 274 14.55 -31.27 35.51
CA VAL A 274 13.37 -30.50 35.06
C VAL A 274 13.82 -29.15 34.52
N ASP A 275 13.46 -28.83 33.28
CA ASP A 275 13.97 -27.65 32.57
C ASP A 275 12.94 -27.03 31.62
N THR A 276 12.98 -25.70 31.47
CA THR A 276 12.20 -24.97 30.46
C THR A 276 12.91 -25.02 29.12
N ASN A 277 12.26 -25.56 28.10
CA ASN A 277 12.81 -25.56 26.74
C ASN A 277 12.74 -24.17 26.07
N TYR A 278 12.01 -23.23 26.68
CA TYR A 278 11.88 -21.85 26.23
C TYR A 278 12.99 -20.98 26.83
N ASP A 279 14.12 -20.93 26.13
CA ASP A 279 15.15 -19.90 26.31
C ASP A 279 14.55 -18.54 25.91
N LEU A 280 14.03 -17.82 26.92
CA LEU A 280 13.38 -16.52 26.78
C LEU A 280 14.32 -15.49 26.14
N ASP A 281 15.61 -15.51 26.48
CA ASP A 281 16.58 -14.55 25.96
C ASP A 281 16.84 -14.79 24.47
N ARG A 282 16.94 -16.05 24.04
CA ARG A 282 17.06 -16.41 22.62
C ARG A 282 15.79 -16.13 21.84
N ALA A 283 14.61 -16.24 22.45
CA ALA A 283 13.35 -15.80 21.84
C ALA A 283 13.33 -14.26 21.67
N LEU A 284 13.73 -13.51 22.70
CA LEU A 284 13.81 -12.05 22.67
C LEU A 284 14.78 -11.54 21.58
N GLN A 285 15.98 -12.10 21.48
CA GLN A 285 16.95 -11.76 20.43
C GLN A 285 16.40 -11.99 19.02
N PHE A 286 15.60 -13.04 18.82
CA PHE A 286 14.93 -13.30 17.54
C PHE A 286 13.84 -12.25 17.24
N TYR A 287 13.06 -11.84 18.24
CA TYR A 287 12.09 -10.75 18.09
C TYR A 287 12.78 -9.41 17.78
N GLU A 288 13.87 -9.07 18.45
CA GLU A 288 14.64 -7.84 18.18
C GLU A 288 15.13 -7.77 16.72
N GLN A 289 15.73 -8.85 16.21
CA GLN A 289 16.17 -8.95 14.83
C GLN A 289 15.01 -8.87 13.82
N GLN A 290 13.86 -9.48 14.12
CA GLN A 290 12.67 -9.37 13.26
C GLN A 290 12.05 -7.96 13.25
N LEU A 291 12.06 -7.28 14.40
CA LEU A 291 11.60 -5.89 14.50
C LEU A 291 12.52 -4.95 13.72
N GLU A 292 13.84 -5.10 13.83
CA GLU A 292 14.82 -4.33 13.04
C GLU A 292 14.59 -4.52 11.54
N VAL A 293 14.53 -5.77 11.05
CA VAL A 293 14.27 -6.06 9.62
C VAL A 293 12.92 -5.49 9.15
N THR A 294 11.90 -5.48 10.02
CA THR A 294 10.59 -4.90 9.71
C THR A 294 10.63 -3.38 9.66
N GLN A 295 11.37 -2.73 10.56
CA GLN A 295 11.59 -1.28 10.56
C GLN A 295 12.39 -0.85 9.33
N LEU A 296 13.45 -1.57 8.95
CA LEU A 296 14.24 -1.32 7.73
C LEU A 296 13.40 -1.48 6.45
N ARG A 297 12.50 -2.47 6.38
CA ARG A 297 11.53 -2.63 5.28
C ARG A 297 10.48 -1.52 5.26
N SER A 298 10.05 -1.03 6.43
CA SER A 298 9.09 0.06 6.54
C SER A 298 9.70 1.41 6.12
N SER A 299 10.91 1.73 6.59
CA SER A 299 11.60 2.98 6.28
C SER A 299 12.02 3.07 4.81
N SER A 300 12.58 1.99 4.24
CA SER A 300 12.90 1.94 2.80
C SER A 300 11.65 2.07 1.91
N ARG A 301 10.51 1.50 2.32
CA ARG A 301 9.21 1.71 1.66
C ARG A 301 8.76 3.18 1.72
N LEU A 302 8.88 3.82 2.88
CA LEU A 302 8.52 5.24 3.03
C LEU A 302 9.42 6.15 2.18
N GLN A 303 10.73 5.85 2.11
CA GLN A 303 11.66 6.55 1.23
C GLN A 303 11.23 6.43 -0.25
N ALA A 304 10.98 5.21 -0.74
CA ALA A 304 10.54 4.99 -2.12
C ALA A 304 9.21 5.69 -2.47
N LEU A 305 8.29 5.80 -1.49
CA LEU A 305 7.04 6.56 -1.66
C LEU A 305 7.28 8.08 -1.71
N ASN A 306 8.23 8.60 -0.93
CA ASN A 306 8.61 10.01 -0.95
C ASN A 306 9.31 10.39 -2.27
N GLU A 307 10.23 9.54 -2.75
CA GLU A 307 10.92 9.70 -4.04
C GLU A 307 9.90 9.71 -5.21
N LEU A 308 8.97 8.75 -5.22
CA LEU A 308 7.87 8.71 -6.18
C LEU A 308 7.00 9.96 -6.15
N THR A 309 6.67 10.45 -4.95
CA THR A 309 5.86 11.67 -4.78
C THR A 309 6.59 12.90 -5.32
N ALA A 310 7.90 13.00 -5.09
CA ALA A 310 8.74 14.07 -5.62
C ALA A 310 8.80 14.03 -7.17
N GLU A 311 8.95 12.86 -7.78
CA GLU A 311 8.93 12.72 -9.25
C GLU A 311 7.60 13.20 -9.85
N ILE A 312 6.47 12.81 -9.24
CA ILE A 312 5.13 13.19 -9.70
C ILE A 312 4.90 14.71 -9.59
N GLU A 313 5.34 15.36 -8.52
CA GLU A 313 5.21 16.81 -8.35
C GLU A 313 6.15 17.60 -9.27
N LEU A 314 7.42 17.16 -9.44
CA LEU A 314 8.34 17.75 -10.42
C LEU A 314 7.77 17.66 -11.85
N ARG A 315 7.20 16.50 -12.21
CA ARG A 315 6.52 16.32 -13.50
C ARG A 315 5.28 17.18 -13.63
N ARG A 316 4.49 17.37 -12.56
CA ARG A 316 3.32 18.27 -12.57
C ARG A 316 3.76 19.73 -12.76
N ALA A 317 4.82 20.16 -12.08
CA ALA A 317 5.36 21.51 -12.19
C ALA A 317 5.82 21.82 -13.62
N ALA A 318 6.63 20.94 -14.24
CA ALA A 318 7.08 21.11 -15.62
C ALA A 318 5.92 21.16 -16.65
N LEU A 319 4.88 20.35 -16.47
CA LEU A 319 3.67 20.39 -17.31
C LEU A 319 2.84 21.67 -17.09
N ALA A 320 2.86 22.25 -15.88
CA ALA A 320 2.20 23.52 -15.59
C ALA A 320 2.97 24.71 -16.19
N GLU A 321 4.30 24.75 -16.01
CA GLU A 321 5.20 25.75 -16.58
C GLU A 321 5.09 25.80 -18.11
N GLN A 322 5.11 24.65 -18.79
CA GLN A 322 4.94 24.59 -20.24
C GLN A 322 3.58 25.12 -20.73
N ARG A 323 2.51 24.99 -19.94
CA ARG A 323 1.19 25.57 -20.27
C ARG A 323 1.17 27.08 -20.03
N ALA A 324 1.71 27.56 -18.91
CA ALA A 324 1.84 29.00 -18.63
C ALA A 324 2.71 29.71 -19.68
N ASN A 325 3.81 29.08 -20.12
CA ASN A 325 4.67 29.61 -21.18
C ASN A 325 4.00 29.61 -22.58
N PHE A 326 3.02 28.73 -22.83
CA PHE A 326 2.20 28.78 -24.04
C PHE A 326 1.14 29.89 -23.96
N GLU A 327 0.47 30.02 -22.82
CA GLU A 327 -0.53 31.06 -22.54
C GLU A 327 0.10 32.47 -22.66
N ALA A 328 1.20 32.73 -21.95
CA ALA A 328 1.93 33.98 -22.04
C ALA A 328 2.46 34.30 -23.45
N ARG A 329 2.82 33.28 -24.26
CA ARG A 329 3.19 33.49 -25.67
C ARG A 329 1.98 33.76 -26.55
N SER A 330 0.81 33.19 -26.25
CA SER A 330 -0.44 33.51 -26.95
C SER A 330 -0.93 34.93 -26.67
N ASP A 331 -0.78 35.42 -25.44
CA ASP A 331 -1.19 36.78 -25.04
C ASP A 331 -0.29 37.87 -25.67
N LEU A 332 0.97 37.53 -25.95
CA LEU A 332 1.95 38.41 -26.61
C LEU A 332 1.91 38.32 -28.15
N ASP A 333 0.88 37.72 -28.76
CA ASP A 333 0.79 37.41 -30.20
C ASP A 333 1.99 36.58 -30.74
N ALA A 334 2.80 35.99 -29.85
CA ALA A 334 4.03 35.25 -30.15
C ALA A 334 3.80 33.74 -30.41
N GLU A 335 2.54 33.34 -30.57
CA GLU A 335 2.11 31.99 -30.95
C GLU A 335 1.19 32.06 -32.18
N GLY A 336 1.41 31.17 -33.15
CA GLY A 336 0.80 31.29 -34.47
C GLY A 336 -0.68 30.92 -34.45
N ARG A 337 -1.57 31.91 -34.67
CA ARG A 337 -3.03 31.72 -34.65
C ARG A 337 -3.71 32.21 -35.93
N ASP A 338 -4.64 31.41 -36.44
CA ASP A 338 -5.43 31.75 -37.63
C ASP A 338 -6.58 32.71 -37.26
N HIS A 339 -6.92 33.61 -38.18
CA HIS A 339 -7.86 34.70 -37.93
C HIS A 339 -8.91 34.83 -39.03
N VAL A 340 -10.05 35.43 -38.67
CA VAL A 340 -11.12 35.94 -39.53
C VAL A 340 -11.29 37.42 -39.23
N TYR A 341 -11.67 38.23 -40.21
CA TYR A 341 -11.85 39.67 -40.03
C TYR A 341 -13.35 40.03 -40.04
N LEU A 342 -13.83 40.75 -39.03
CA LEU A 342 -15.22 41.22 -38.93
C LEU A 342 -15.25 42.74 -39.16
N ALA A 343 -15.93 43.16 -40.23
CA ALA A 343 -15.92 44.53 -40.76
C ALA A 343 -17.32 45.03 -41.15
N GLY A 344 -17.44 46.33 -41.36
CA GLY A 344 -18.71 46.99 -41.70
C GLY A 344 -19.58 47.26 -40.47
N GLU A 345 -20.90 47.18 -40.62
CA GLU A 345 -21.88 47.64 -39.63
C GLU A 345 -22.20 46.61 -38.54
N VAL A 346 -21.16 46.22 -37.82
CA VAL A 346 -21.22 45.35 -36.65
C VAL A 346 -21.04 46.15 -35.36
N SER A 347 -21.45 45.58 -34.23
CA SER A 347 -21.30 46.20 -32.90
C SER A 347 -19.83 46.46 -32.54
N GLN A 348 -18.91 45.60 -32.97
CA GLN A 348 -17.46 45.82 -32.83
C GLN A 348 -16.66 45.17 -33.97
N GLN A 349 -16.11 46.00 -34.87
CA GLN A 349 -15.16 45.54 -35.90
C GLN A 349 -13.88 45.02 -35.25
N SER A 350 -13.40 43.85 -35.66
CA SER A 350 -12.39 43.09 -34.91
C SER A 350 -11.74 41.97 -35.74
N ARG A 351 -10.54 41.53 -35.35
CA ARG A 351 -10.01 40.22 -35.75
C ARG A 351 -10.60 39.16 -34.83
N PHE A 352 -11.34 38.20 -35.36
CA PHE A 352 -11.82 37.04 -34.62
C PHE A 352 -10.79 35.90 -34.74
N PRO A 353 -10.18 35.44 -33.64
CA PRO A 353 -9.13 34.44 -33.69
C PRO A 353 -9.74 33.03 -33.61
N LEU A 354 -9.46 32.18 -34.60
CA LEU A 354 -10.07 30.85 -34.71
C LEU A 354 -9.73 29.96 -33.49
N PRO A 355 -10.65 29.06 -33.06
CA PRO A 355 -10.44 28.18 -31.92
C PRO A 355 -9.56 26.97 -32.28
N TYR A 356 -8.80 26.47 -31.30
CA TYR A 356 -8.05 25.22 -31.43
C TYR A 356 -8.98 24.00 -31.43
N GLY A 357 -8.65 22.96 -32.21
CA GLY A 357 -9.29 21.65 -32.21
C GLY A 357 -10.74 21.58 -32.74
N ARG A 358 -11.36 22.71 -33.09
CA ARG A 358 -12.70 22.79 -33.70
C ARG A 358 -12.77 23.92 -34.72
N GLN A 359 -13.70 23.86 -35.66
CA GLN A 359 -13.98 24.95 -36.57
C GLN A 359 -14.85 26.02 -35.87
N ALA A 360 -14.83 27.25 -36.38
CA ALA A 360 -15.79 28.30 -36.02
C ALA A 360 -16.81 28.46 -37.15
N SER A 361 -18.03 28.86 -36.79
CA SER A 361 -19.10 29.21 -37.71
C SER A 361 -19.18 30.72 -37.97
N LEU A 362 -19.86 31.13 -39.03
CA LEU A 362 -20.17 32.53 -39.30
C LEU A 362 -20.94 33.18 -38.13
N ALA A 363 -21.83 32.42 -37.48
CA ALA A 363 -22.54 32.88 -36.29
C ALA A 363 -21.60 33.14 -35.10
N ASP A 364 -20.59 32.30 -34.87
CA ASP A 364 -19.60 32.54 -33.81
C ASP A 364 -18.86 33.87 -34.02
N VAL A 365 -18.44 34.14 -35.26
CA VAL A 365 -17.72 35.38 -35.61
C VAL A 365 -18.60 36.61 -35.42
N ILE A 366 -19.84 36.59 -35.93
CA ILE A 366 -20.76 37.74 -35.84
C ILE A 366 -21.17 38.01 -34.38
N TYR A 367 -21.60 36.99 -33.64
CA TYR A 367 -22.29 37.20 -32.37
C TYR A 367 -21.37 37.25 -31.13
N THR A 368 -20.13 36.74 -31.19
CA THR A 368 -19.19 36.83 -30.04
C THR A 368 -18.95 38.28 -29.61
N ASN A 369 -18.81 39.20 -30.58
CA ASN A 369 -18.52 40.61 -30.33
C ASN A 369 -19.77 41.51 -30.50
N GLY A 370 -20.95 40.99 -30.14
CA GLY A 370 -22.18 41.78 -30.01
C GLY A 370 -23.04 41.91 -31.29
N GLY A 371 -22.75 41.16 -32.35
CA GLY A 371 -23.63 41.03 -33.51
C GLY A 371 -23.61 42.20 -34.51
N ILE A 372 -24.66 42.26 -35.32
CA ILE A 372 -24.92 43.33 -36.30
C ILE A 372 -25.47 44.57 -35.57
N SER A 373 -25.05 45.75 -35.99
CA SER A 373 -25.57 47.01 -35.46
C SER A 373 -27.05 47.18 -35.80
N ALA A 374 -27.95 46.99 -34.83
CA ALA A 374 -29.40 47.11 -35.04
C ALA A 374 -29.86 48.50 -35.52
N ALA A 375 -29.01 49.54 -35.38
CA ALA A 375 -29.31 50.91 -35.79
C ALA A 375 -28.70 51.31 -37.15
N THR A 376 -27.75 50.53 -37.69
CA THR A 376 -27.02 50.92 -38.91
C THR A 376 -26.72 49.79 -39.89
N GLY A 377 -26.63 48.54 -39.44
CA GLY A 377 -26.29 47.38 -40.26
C GLY A 377 -27.51 46.68 -40.85
N ASP A 378 -27.37 46.22 -42.08
CA ASP A 378 -28.43 45.61 -42.84
C ASP A 378 -28.36 44.07 -42.75
N PRO A 379 -29.34 43.41 -42.10
CA PRO A 379 -29.32 41.95 -41.97
C PRO A 379 -29.56 41.23 -43.31
N THR A 380 -30.03 41.90 -44.37
CA THR A 380 -30.12 41.24 -45.70
C THR A 380 -28.79 41.23 -46.44
N GLU A 381 -27.78 41.97 -45.98
CA GLU A 381 -26.52 42.24 -46.69
C GLU A 381 -25.30 41.80 -45.87
N ILE A 382 -25.31 40.54 -45.44
CA ILE A 382 -24.18 39.88 -44.76
C ILE A 382 -23.37 39.12 -45.81
N TYR A 383 -22.06 39.36 -45.88
CA TYR A 383 -21.16 38.71 -46.84
C TYR A 383 -19.98 38.04 -46.14
N VAL A 384 -19.62 36.83 -46.59
CA VAL A 384 -18.30 36.24 -46.32
C VAL A 384 -17.47 36.27 -47.59
N LEU A 385 -16.46 37.11 -47.61
CA LEU A 385 -15.48 37.20 -48.69
C LEU A 385 -14.37 36.19 -48.44
N ARG A 386 -14.19 35.26 -49.38
CA ARG A 386 -13.16 34.21 -49.35
C ARG A 386 -12.37 34.22 -50.65
N GLY A 387 -11.07 34.50 -50.58
CA GLY A 387 -10.16 34.33 -51.71
C GLY A 387 -9.73 32.87 -51.87
N ALA A 388 -9.47 32.45 -53.10
CA ALA A 388 -8.93 31.12 -53.39
C ALA A 388 -7.38 31.06 -53.31
N GLY A 389 -6.70 32.18 -53.60
CA GLY A 389 -5.24 32.34 -53.51
C GLY A 389 -4.82 33.81 -53.73
N GLU A 390 -3.51 34.10 -53.68
CA GLU A 390 -3.01 35.43 -54.02
C GLU A 390 -3.25 35.74 -55.51
N GLY A 391 -4.04 36.78 -55.78
CA GLY A 391 -4.40 37.20 -57.14
C GLY A 391 -5.55 36.43 -57.80
N GLU A 392 -6.18 35.49 -57.10
CA GLU A 392 -7.33 34.74 -57.61
C GLU A 392 -8.68 35.43 -57.34
N ALA A 393 -9.75 34.91 -57.95
CA ALA A 393 -11.10 35.42 -57.74
C ALA A 393 -11.57 35.28 -56.27
N VAL A 394 -12.40 36.22 -55.82
CA VAL A 394 -12.96 36.25 -54.47
C VAL A 394 -14.41 35.80 -54.52
N THR A 395 -14.75 34.71 -53.84
CA THR A 395 -16.15 34.32 -53.66
C THR A 395 -16.76 35.11 -52.51
N ALA A 396 -17.83 35.84 -52.79
CA ALA A 396 -18.61 36.58 -51.80
C ALA A 396 -19.89 35.82 -51.47
N TRP A 397 -19.87 35.03 -50.39
CA TRP A 397 -21.02 34.26 -49.93
C TRP A 397 -22.03 35.19 -49.24
N HIS A 398 -23.16 35.44 -49.89
CA HIS A 398 -24.17 36.40 -49.46
C HIS A 398 -25.28 35.73 -48.64
N LEU A 399 -25.46 36.14 -47.40
CA LEU A 399 -26.52 35.68 -46.51
C LEU A 399 -27.56 36.79 -46.31
N ASP A 400 -28.75 36.59 -46.88
CA ASP A 400 -29.94 37.34 -46.49
C ASP A 400 -30.50 36.77 -45.18
N ALA A 401 -30.32 37.50 -44.07
CA ALA A 401 -30.90 37.20 -42.77
C ALA A 401 -32.13 38.08 -42.43
N GLY A 402 -32.78 38.69 -43.43
CA GLY A 402 -34.07 39.35 -43.27
C GLY A 402 -35.17 38.41 -42.75
N ASN A 403 -35.01 37.10 -42.96
CA ASN A 403 -35.69 36.06 -42.20
C ASN A 403 -34.74 35.43 -41.18
N ALA A 404 -35.08 35.51 -39.89
CA ALA A 404 -34.28 34.92 -38.81
C ALA A 404 -34.00 33.41 -38.96
N ALA A 405 -34.82 32.66 -39.70
CA ALA A 405 -34.56 31.26 -40.02
C ALA A 405 -33.27 31.06 -40.85
N ALA A 406 -32.87 32.04 -41.67
CA ALA A 406 -31.65 31.98 -42.47
C ALA A 406 -30.36 32.04 -41.60
N LEU A 407 -30.43 32.55 -40.37
CA LEU A 407 -29.32 32.49 -39.40
C LEU A 407 -28.93 31.04 -39.05
N THR A 408 -29.80 30.06 -39.30
CA THR A 408 -29.47 28.62 -39.18
C THR A 408 -28.49 28.12 -40.27
N LEU A 409 -28.22 28.93 -41.30
CA LEU A 409 -27.12 28.74 -42.23
C LEU A 409 -25.81 29.33 -41.66
N ALA A 410 -25.87 30.47 -40.97
CA ALA A 410 -24.69 31.08 -40.34
C ALA A 410 -24.08 30.19 -39.24
N THR A 411 -24.88 29.42 -38.50
CA THR A 411 -24.39 28.45 -37.51
C THR A 411 -23.79 27.18 -38.12
N ARG A 412 -23.85 27.03 -39.46
CA ARG A 412 -23.34 25.86 -40.20
C ARG A 412 -22.29 26.22 -41.25
N PHE A 413 -22.23 27.47 -41.69
CA PHE A 413 -21.19 27.99 -42.55
C PHE A 413 -19.88 27.99 -41.79
N GLU A 414 -18.94 27.16 -42.20
CA GLU A 414 -17.64 27.05 -41.53
C GLU A 414 -16.67 28.13 -42.05
N MET A 415 -16.02 28.81 -41.12
CA MET A 415 -15.03 29.83 -41.44
C MET A 415 -13.68 29.21 -41.81
N ARG A 416 -12.87 29.98 -42.53
CA ARG A 416 -11.51 29.65 -42.97
C ARG A 416 -10.55 30.79 -42.62
N PRO A 417 -9.24 30.53 -42.48
CA PRO A 417 -8.26 31.59 -42.25
C PRO A 417 -8.34 32.67 -43.34
N ASN A 418 -8.28 33.93 -42.93
CA ASN A 418 -8.37 35.13 -43.77
C ASN A 418 -9.73 35.38 -44.45
N ASP A 419 -10.80 34.67 -44.07
CA ASP A 419 -12.16 35.10 -44.41
C ASP A 419 -12.42 36.54 -43.90
N VAL A 420 -13.13 37.34 -44.68
CA VAL A 420 -13.63 38.65 -44.25
C VAL A 420 -15.16 38.61 -44.19
N VAL A 421 -15.72 38.71 -42.99
CA VAL A 421 -17.14 38.92 -42.76
C VAL A 421 -17.42 40.42 -42.85
N PHE A 422 -18.23 40.82 -43.82
CA PHE A 422 -18.61 42.21 -44.07
C PHE A 422 -20.13 42.36 -44.02
N VAL A 423 -20.63 43.35 -43.28
CA VAL A 423 -22.07 43.66 -43.18
C VAL A 423 -22.29 45.07 -43.71
N GLU A 424 -23.15 45.21 -44.73
CA GLU A 424 -23.42 46.54 -45.30
C GLU A 424 -24.27 47.42 -44.39
N ALA A 425 -24.22 48.73 -44.66
CA ALA A 425 -25.11 49.69 -44.04
C ALA A 425 -26.51 49.71 -44.68
N GLN A 426 -27.53 49.87 -43.85
CA GLN A 426 -28.92 50.02 -44.30
C GLN A 426 -29.05 51.22 -45.27
N PRO A 427 -29.98 51.20 -46.23
CA PRO A 427 -30.21 52.32 -47.14
C PRO A 427 -30.38 53.66 -46.43
N ILE A 428 -31.15 53.70 -45.33
CA ILE A 428 -31.36 54.91 -44.53
C ILE A 428 -30.07 55.44 -43.90
N THR A 429 -29.17 54.55 -43.46
CA THR A 429 -27.86 54.89 -42.91
C THR A 429 -26.92 55.44 -43.99
N LYS A 430 -26.91 54.83 -45.18
CA LYS A 430 -26.18 55.31 -46.35
C LYS A 430 -26.62 56.73 -46.72
N TRP A 431 -27.93 57.01 -46.73
CA TRP A 431 -28.48 58.36 -46.95
C TRP A 431 -28.16 59.36 -45.84
N ASN A 432 -28.32 58.99 -44.56
CA ASN A 432 -28.05 59.89 -43.43
C ASN A 432 -26.58 60.34 -43.41
N ARG A 433 -25.63 59.43 -43.67
CA ARG A 433 -24.19 59.77 -43.76
C ARG A 433 -23.88 60.70 -44.92
N ALA A 434 -24.52 60.52 -46.08
CA ALA A 434 -24.37 61.43 -47.21
C ALA A 434 -24.89 62.84 -46.90
N LEU A 435 -26.05 62.95 -46.25
CA LEU A 435 -26.62 64.24 -45.82
C LEU A 435 -25.72 64.93 -44.77
N GLN A 436 -25.24 64.20 -43.78
CA GLN A 436 -24.35 64.73 -42.74
C GLN A 436 -23.01 65.24 -43.30
N GLN A 437 -22.48 64.62 -44.36
CA GLN A 437 -21.26 65.07 -45.02
C GLN A 437 -21.49 66.25 -46.00
N ALA A 438 -22.72 66.42 -46.50
CA ALA A 438 -23.10 67.58 -47.33
C ALA A 438 -23.49 68.83 -46.53
N LEU A 439 -23.94 68.69 -45.28
CA LEU A 439 -24.38 69.83 -44.45
C LEU A 439 -23.28 70.87 -44.18
N PRO A 440 -22.01 70.53 -43.86
CA PRO A 440 -20.97 71.52 -43.60
C PRO A 440 -20.63 72.40 -44.81
N THR A 441 -20.65 71.85 -46.02
CA THR A 441 -20.40 72.64 -47.24
C THR A 441 -21.59 73.55 -47.54
N LEU A 442 -22.83 73.05 -47.41
CA LEU A 442 -24.04 73.85 -47.60
C LEU A 442 -24.11 75.04 -46.63
N ILE A 443 -23.87 74.82 -45.34
CA ILE A 443 -23.90 75.88 -44.31
C ILE A 443 -22.81 76.94 -44.60
N ASN A 444 -21.59 76.54 -44.96
CA ASN A 444 -20.53 77.47 -45.30
C ASN A 444 -20.83 78.27 -46.58
N THR A 445 -21.45 77.65 -47.60
CA THR A 445 -21.92 78.40 -48.79
C THR A 445 -23.06 79.36 -48.50
N ALA A 446 -23.97 79.02 -47.58
CA ALA A 446 -25.05 79.91 -47.15
C ALA A 446 -24.50 81.11 -46.35
N ALA A 447 -23.54 80.89 -45.45
CA ALA A 447 -22.88 81.97 -44.71
C ALA A 447 -22.15 82.95 -45.64
N ALA A 448 -21.41 82.45 -46.63
CA ALA A 448 -20.74 83.28 -47.64
C ALA A 448 -21.70 84.01 -48.59
N GLY A 449 -22.94 83.52 -48.74
CA GLY A 449 -24.00 84.14 -49.55
C GLY A 449 -24.78 85.26 -48.84
N VAL A 450 -24.59 85.45 -47.54
CA VAL A 450 -25.27 86.48 -46.73
C VAL A 450 -24.34 87.67 -46.39
N SER A 451 -23.08 87.62 -46.82
CA SER A 451 -22.05 88.62 -46.54
C SER A 451 -21.56 89.40 -47.77
N ASN A 452 -22.43 89.66 -48.75
CA ASN A 452 -22.24 90.57 -49.89
C ASN A 452 -23.50 91.42 -50.11
#